data_AF-A0A6G5A5B7-F1
#
_entry.id   AF-A0A6G5A5B7-F1
#
_cell.length_a   1.000
_cell.length_b   1.000
_cell.length_c   1.000
_cell.angle_alpha   90.00
_cell.angle_beta   90.00
_cell.angle_gamma   90.00
#
_symmetry.space_group_name_H-M   'P 1'
#
loop_
_entity.id
_entity.type
_entity.pdbx_description
1 polymer ?
#
loop_
_entity_poly.entity_id
_entity_poly.type
_entity_poly.pdbx_seq_one_letter_code
_entity_poly.pdbx_strand_id
1 'polypeptide(L)'
;MGHHAPLLLLWGLFTFALFSTATSSDCGIMNCYANYKDGSCDNVAEFRACLSQLAKKCSYDLTYRAVQASLSQLNCSDAAATETPKRRPTKETCLWRSGEPKEEWRQCILYGDTHLRTFGEELQTCRAMGARPLVDNAYLTVQVTNSPIGDKATVLSKVTIGIHAHGGCAMEKTYEADIKDNPLPTVFVDGSPSAGKGVRLTPLNSSFVELVLSHAGVRLLIRQQG
;
A
#
# COMPACT_ATOMS: atom_id res chain seq x y z
N MET A 1 16.26 43.15 -59.96
CA MET A 1 16.09 41.68 -59.92
C MET A 1 16.89 41.17 -58.73
N GLY A 2 16.26 41.09 -57.57
CA GLY A 2 16.89 40.62 -56.32
C GLY A 2 16.61 39.14 -56.15
N HIS A 3 17.67 38.34 -55.95
CA HIS A 3 17.56 36.93 -55.63
C HIS A 3 17.29 36.75 -54.13
N HIS A 4 16.14 36.16 -53.80
CA HIS A 4 15.86 35.64 -52.47
C HIS A 4 16.60 34.31 -52.27
N ALA A 5 17.49 34.26 -51.29
CA ALA A 5 18.02 33.02 -50.73
C ALA A 5 17.08 32.51 -49.62
N PRO A 6 16.78 31.21 -49.53
CA PRO A 6 15.96 30.68 -48.44
C PRO A 6 16.80 30.52 -47.17
N LEU A 7 16.32 31.08 -46.09
CA LEU A 7 16.83 30.91 -44.74
C LEU A 7 16.47 29.49 -44.27
N LEU A 8 17.38 28.53 -44.42
CA LEU A 8 17.27 27.21 -43.79
C LEU A 8 17.56 27.34 -42.30
N LEU A 9 16.50 27.45 -41.50
CA LEU A 9 16.52 27.21 -40.06
C LEU A 9 16.83 25.72 -39.82
N LEU A 10 18.11 25.38 -39.75
CA LEU A 10 18.56 24.11 -39.19
C LEU A 10 18.21 24.13 -37.69
N TRP A 11 17.06 23.56 -37.34
CA TRP A 11 16.83 23.08 -35.98
C TRP A 11 17.87 21.99 -35.74
N GLY A 12 18.83 22.27 -34.86
CA GLY A 12 19.81 21.28 -34.41
C GLY A 12 19.09 20.09 -33.81
N LEU A 13 18.88 19.06 -34.60
CA LEU A 13 18.54 17.73 -34.14
C LEU A 13 19.77 17.22 -33.38
N PHE A 14 19.79 17.42 -32.06
CA PHE A 14 20.78 16.77 -31.21
C PHE A 14 20.58 15.26 -31.30
N THR A 15 21.42 14.60 -32.07
CA THR A 15 21.51 13.14 -32.09
C THR A 15 22.43 12.72 -30.96
N PHE A 16 21.86 12.15 -29.89
CA PHE A 16 22.61 11.56 -28.80
C PHE A 16 22.71 10.05 -29.01
N ALA A 17 23.93 9.53 -29.15
CA ALA A 17 24.19 8.10 -29.19
C ALA A 17 25.06 7.73 -27.99
N LEU A 18 24.50 6.92 -27.08
CA LEU A 18 25.21 6.36 -25.93
C LEU A 18 25.53 4.89 -26.21
N PHE A 19 26.81 4.59 -26.39
CA PHE A 19 27.31 3.22 -26.44
C PHE A 19 27.91 2.89 -25.07
N SER A 20 27.25 2.02 -24.31
CA SER A 20 27.67 1.62 -22.96
C SER A 20 27.78 0.10 -22.86
N THR A 21 28.88 -0.38 -22.30
CA THR A 21 29.06 -1.77 -21.83
C THR A 21 28.80 -1.90 -20.33
N ALA A 22 28.39 -0.81 -19.67
CA ALA A 22 28.20 -0.78 -18.22
C ALA A 22 27.01 -1.67 -17.83
N THR A 23 27.28 -2.70 -17.04
CA THR A 23 26.24 -3.43 -16.33
C THR A 23 25.74 -2.55 -15.19
N SER A 24 24.41 -2.51 -15.01
CA SER A 24 23.78 -1.89 -13.84
C SER A 24 24.55 -2.28 -12.59
N SER A 25 24.99 -1.29 -11.79
CA SER A 25 25.62 -1.56 -10.52
C SER A 25 24.56 -2.16 -9.61
N ASP A 26 24.45 -3.49 -9.56
CA ASP A 26 23.57 -4.16 -8.62
C ASP A 26 24.13 -3.96 -7.21
N CYS A 27 23.77 -2.82 -6.63
CA CYS A 27 24.17 -2.47 -5.30
C CYS A 27 23.33 -3.23 -4.25
N GLY A 28 22.33 -4.01 -4.70
CA GLY A 28 21.45 -4.82 -3.88
C GLY A 28 20.19 -4.08 -3.41
N ILE A 29 19.87 -2.92 -3.99
CA ILE A 29 18.71 -2.10 -3.57
C ILE A 29 17.39 -2.87 -3.63
N MET A 30 17.23 -3.77 -4.60
CA MET A 30 16.03 -4.60 -4.73
C MET A 30 15.78 -5.52 -3.53
N ASN A 31 16.82 -5.82 -2.73
CA ASN A 31 16.65 -6.58 -1.49
C ASN A 31 15.90 -5.78 -0.40
N CYS A 32 16.05 -4.45 -0.38
CA CYS A 32 15.27 -3.62 0.54
C CYS A 32 13.78 -3.60 0.17
N TYR A 33 13.46 -3.77 -1.12
CA TYR A 33 12.08 -3.84 -1.61
C TYR A 33 11.35 -5.14 -1.29
N ALA A 34 12.04 -6.16 -0.76
CA ALA A 34 11.42 -7.45 -0.47
C ALA A 34 10.23 -7.33 0.51
N ASN A 35 10.20 -6.29 1.36
CA ASN A 35 9.18 -6.08 2.38
C ASN A 35 8.57 -4.65 2.41
N TYR A 36 8.92 -3.75 1.48
CA TYR A 36 8.53 -2.33 1.57
C TYR A 36 7.59 -1.89 0.45
N LYS A 37 6.53 -1.18 0.82
CA LYS A 37 5.64 -0.47 -0.12
C LYS A 37 5.31 0.93 0.43
N ASP A 38 5.38 1.94 -0.43
CA ASP A 38 5.07 3.32 -0.05
C ASP A 38 3.63 3.46 0.47
N GLY A 39 3.46 4.09 1.64
CA GLY A 39 2.14 4.32 2.25
C GLY A 39 1.52 3.09 2.94
N SER A 40 2.29 2.02 3.15
CA SER A 40 1.88 0.81 3.88
C SER A 40 1.95 0.99 5.41
N CYS A 41 1.11 0.25 6.15
CA CYS A 41 1.18 0.13 7.61
C CYS A 41 2.36 -0.75 8.09
N ASP A 42 3.16 -1.34 7.18
CA ASP A 42 4.21 -2.32 7.48
C ASP A 42 5.64 -1.78 7.27
N ASN A 43 6.56 -2.17 8.19
CA ASN A 43 8.03 -2.18 8.13
C ASN A 43 8.78 -1.01 7.46
N VAL A 44 8.18 0.19 7.39
CA VAL A 44 8.81 1.42 6.88
C VAL A 44 10.16 1.71 7.56
N ALA A 45 10.23 1.45 8.86
CA ALA A 45 11.43 1.50 9.68
C ALA A 45 12.57 0.61 9.15
N GLU A 46 12.24 -0.64 8.83
CA GLU A 46 13.17 -1.66 8.34
C GLU A 46 13.69 -1.31 6.95
N PHE A 47 12.82 -0.76 6.11
CA PHE A 47 13.20 -0.28 4.78
C PHE A 47 14.20 0.87 4.83
N ARG A 48 13.93 1.89 5.65
CA ARG A 48 14.87 3.01 5.81
C ARG A 48 16.20 2.57 6.41
N ALA A 49 16.16 1.65 7.37
CA ALA A 49 17.37 1.04 7.92
C ALA A 49 18.18 0.31 6.83
N CYS A 50 17.53 -0.49 5.98
CA CYS A 50 18.17 -1.16 4.84
C CYS A 50 18.79 -0.16 3.86
N LEU A 51 18.06 0.88 3.47
CA LEU A 51 18.58 1.91 2.56
C LEU A 51 19.79 2.66 3.15
N SER A 52 19.76 2.97 4.46
CA SER A 52 20.86 3.65 5.14
C SER A 52 22.17 2.85 5.11
N GLN A 53 22.10 1.52 5.19
CA GLN A 53 23.26 0.63 5.10
C GLN A 53 23.85 0.60 3.68
N LEU A 54 23.01 0.81 2.67
CA LEU A 54 23.40 0.84 1.27
C LEU A 54 23.90 2.21 0.80
N ALA A 55 23.72 3.28 1.59
CA ALA A 55 23.98 4.66 1.18
C ALA A 55 25.38 4.91 0.61
N LYS A 56 26.42 4.27 1.17
CA LYS A 56 27.80 4.39 0.68
C LYS A 56 28.06 3.60 -0.60
N LYS A 57 27.40 2.44 -0.78
CA LYS A 57 27.59 1.54 -1.91
C LYS A 57 26.75 1.94 -3.12
N CYS A 58 25.53 2.42 -2.88
CA CYS A 58 24.56 2.83 -3.89
C CYS A 58 24.59 4.34 -4.18
N SER A 59 25.59 5.09 -3.72
CA SER A 59 25.62 6.56 -3.82
C SER A 59 25.52 7.11 -5.25
N TYR A 60 25.87 6.31 -6.26
CA TYR A 60 25.80 6.64 -7.68
C TYR A 60 24.73 5.84 -8.45
N ASP A 61 24.01 4.95 -7.76
CA ASP A 61 22.94 4.17 -8.37
C ASP A 61 21.71 5.07 -8.57
N LEU A 62 21.20 5.09 -9.80
CA LEU A 62 20.10 5.97 -10.18
C LEU A 62 18.79 5.59 -9.48
N THR A 63 18.55 4.28 -9.30
CA THR A 63 17.38 3.77 -8.58
C THR A 63 17.45 4.18 -7.12
N TYR A 64 18.60 3.98 -6.45
CA TYR A 64 18.81 4.44 -5.08
C TYR A 64 18.54 5.93 -4.90
N ARG A 65 19.06 6.77 -5.80
CA ARG A 65 18.81 8.22 -5.73
C ARG A 65 17.36 8.59 -5.98
N ALA A 66 16.67 7.90 -6.91
CA ALA A 66 15.25 8.12 -7.15
C ALA A 66 14.41 7.78 -5.92
N VAL A 67 14.72 6.66 -5.26
CA VAL A 67 14.04 6.19 -4.05
C VAL A 67 14.31 7.10 -2.86
N GLN A 68 15.56 7.51 -2.67
CA GLN A 68 15.93 8.49 -1.66
C GLN A 68 15.23 9.83 -1.90
N ALA A 69 15.11 10.27 -3.16
CA ALA A 69 14.36 11.46 -3.53
C ALA A 69 12.86 11.31 -3.22
N SER A 70 12.23 10.19 -3.57
CA SER A 70 10.83 9.90 -3.24
C SER A 70 10.58 9.88 -1.73
N LEU A 71 11.45 9.23 -0.95
CA LEU A 71 11.39 9.25 0.52
C LEU A 71 11.57 10.66 1.10
N SER A 72 12.50 11.45 0.54
CA SER A 72 12.70 12.84 0.96
C SER A 72 11.52 13.74 0.58
N GLN A 73 10.82 13.45 -0.51
CA GLN A 73 9.59 14.15 -0.93
C GLN A 73 8.40 13.80 -0.03
N LEU A 74 8.41 12.61 0.58
CA LEU A 74 7.40 12.17 1.54
C LEU A 74 7.55 12.81 2.93
N ASN A 75 8.67 13.50 3.23
CA ASN A 75 8.90 14.25 4.49
C ASN A 75 8.60 13.45 5.77
N CYS A 76 8.82 12.13 5.76
CA CYS A 76 8.53 11.27 6.90
C CYS A 76 9.76 11.12 7.82
N SER A 77 9.60 11.35 9.12
CA SER A 77 10.66 11.21 10.15
C SER A 77 10.89 9.74 10.56
N ASP A 78 12.11 9.39 11.01
CA ASP A 78 12.58 8.03 11.29
C ASP A 78 12.16 7.46 12.66
N ALA A 79 11.81 6.16 12.70
CA ALA A 79 11.76 5.34 13.92
C ALA A 79 11.83 3.83 13.60
N ALA A 80 12.03 3.00 14.63
CA ALA A 80 12.68 1.67 14.60
C ALA A 80 11.74 0.45 14.49
N ALA A 81 12.29 -0.67 13.98
CA ALA A 81 11.58 -1.91 13.68
C ALA A 81 11.37 -2.83 14.90
N THR A 82 10.24 -3.52 14.94
CA THR A 82 9.97 -4.64 15.88
C THR A 82 9.56 -5.88 15.08
N GLU A 83 10.18 -7.02 15.39
CA GLU A 83 10.06 -8.29 14.64
C GLU A 83 8.73 -9.03 14.87
N THR A 84 8.29 -9.78 13.85
CA THR A 84 7.11 -10.65 13.88
C THR A 84 7.50 -12.12 13.71
N PRO A 85 7.08 -13.06 14.59
CA PRO A 85 7.38 -14.49 14.43
C PRO A 85 6.34 -15.23 13.58
N LYS A 86 6.79 -16.10 12.66
CA LYS A 86 5.96 -17.05 11.90
C LYS A 86 5.86 -18.42 12.60
N ARG A 87 4.67 -19.02 12.71
CA ARG A 87 4.55 -20.47 13.04
C ARG A 87 3.29 -21.17 12.49
N ARG A 88 3.46 -22.46 12.16
CA ARG A 88 2.55 -23.37 11.42
C ARG A 88 1.32 -23.88 12.23
N PRO A 89 0.25 -24.37 11.57
CA PRO A 89 -1.01 -24.71 12.25
C PRO A 89 -1.19 -26.20 12.64
N THR A 90 -1.66 -26.46 13.87
CA THR A 90 -2.27 -27.73 14.33
C THR A 90 -3.80 -27.59 14.43
N LYS A 91 -4.55 -28.66 14.05
CA LYS A 91 -6.03 -28.86 14.08
C LYS A 91 -6.86 -27.58 13.79
N GLU A 92 -7.32 -27.42 12.55
CA GLU A 92 -7.98 -26.18 12.06
C GLU A 92 -9.24 -25.80 12.86
N THR A 93 -9.07 -25.00 13.90
CA THR A 93 -10.07 -24.03 14.33
C THR A 93 -9.86 -22.77 13.49
N CYS A 94 -10.88 -22.26 12.81
CA CYS A 94 -10.83 -20.98 12.06
C CYS A 94 -10.83 -19.75 12.98
N LEU A 95 -10.16 -19.89 14.11
CA LEU A 95 -10.01 -18.94 15.19
C LEU A 95 -8.52 -18.74 15.41
N TRP A 96 -8.13 -17.48 15.54
CA TRP A 96 -6.76 -17.10 15.84
C TRP A 96 -6.29 -17.70 17.17
N ARG A 97 -5.13 -18.36 17.16
CA ARG A 97 -4.66 -19.24 18.25
C ARG A 97 -4.38 -18.53 19.58
N SER A 98 -4.26 -17.20 19.61
CA SER A 98 -3.98 -16.48 20.86
C SER A 98 -5.23 -16.16 21.70
N GLY A 99 -6.45 -16.46 21.22
CA GLY A 99 -7.66 -15.85 21.80
C GLY A 99 -7.73 -14.36 21.46
N GLU A 100 -8.76 -13.66 21.97
CA GLU A 100 -8.77 -12.18 21.96
C GLU A 100 -7.41 -11.70 22.49
N PRO A 101 -6.76 -10.73 21.84
CA PRO A 101 -5.47 -10.22 22.28
C PRO A 101 -5.51 -9.91 23.77
N LYS A 102 -4.68 -10.59 24.58
CA LYS A 102 -4.45 -10.18 25.99
C LYS A 102 -3.73 -8.83 26.07
N GLU A 103 -3.17 -8.38 24.95
CA GLU A 103 -2.54 -7.08 24.73
C GLU A 103 -3.42 -6.24 23.80
N GLU A 104 -3.39 -4.91 23.93
CA GLU A 104 -4.20 -3.99 23.13
C GLU A 104 -4.05 -4.27 21.61
N TRP A 105 -5.18 -4.28 20.89
CA TRP A 105 -5.17 -4.41 19.43
C TRP A 105 -4.28 -3.33 18.81
N ARG A 106 -3.29 -3.72 18.00
CA ARG A 106 -2.57 -2.75 17.16
C ARG A 106 -3.53 -2.25 16.09
N GLN A 107 -3.67 -0.94 15.96
CA GLN A 107 -4.64 -0.31 15.06
C GLN A 107 -3.93 0.45 13.95
N CYS A 108 -4.34 0.23 12.69
CA CYS A 108 -4.01 1.12 11.59
C CYS A 108 -5.30 1.84 11.16
N ILE A 109 -5.28 3.17 11.07
CA ILE A 109 -6.47 3.99 10.78
C ILE A 109 -6.10 4.98 9.68
N LEU A 110 -6.83 4.95 8.57
CA LEU A 110 -6.77 5.99 7.53
C LEU A 110 -8.10 6.74 7.52
N TYR A 111 -8.06 8.06 7.66
CA TYR A 111 -9.26 8.90 7.59
C TYR A 111 -9.00 10.20 6.84
N GLY A 112 -10.06 10.72 6.22
CA GLY A 112 -9.92 11.81 5.25
C GLY A 112 -9.11 11.38 4.04
N ASP A 113 -8.31 12.28 3.49
CA ASP A 113 -7.43 12.02 2.34
C ASP A 113 -5.98 11.75 2.73
N THR A 114 -5.59 12.11 3.96
CA THR A 114 -4.18 12.26 4.32
C THR A 114 -3.79 11.64 5.66
N HIS A 115 -4.72 11.49 6.61
CA HIS A 115 -4.35 11.13 7.99
C HIS A 115 -4.30 9.62 8.21
N LEU A 116 -3.08 9.10 8.35
CA LEU A 116 -2.78 7.70 8.63
C LEU A 116 -2.23 7.57 10.04
N ARG A 117 -2.85 6.74 10.87
CA ARG A 117 -2.24 6.16 12.08
C ARG A 117 -1.76 4.77 11.74
N THR A 118 -0.47 4.46 11.88
CA THR A 118 0.07 3.12 11.59
C THR A 118 -0.14 2.16 12.76
N PHE A 119 0.15 0.87 12.56
CA PHE A 119 0.13 -0.13 13.66
C PHE A 119 1.12 0.20 14.80
N GLY A 120 2.17 0.97 14.52
CA GLY A 120 3.10 1.51 15.52
C GLY A 120 2.62 2.79 16.18
N GLU A 121 1.34 3.15 15.98
CA GLU A 121 0.69 4.37 16.47
C GLU A 121 1.22 5.69 15.88
N GLU A 122 2.08 5.63 14.88
CA GLU A 122 2.64 6.80 14.22
C GLU A 122 1.56 7.52 13.41
N LEU A 123 1.48 8.84 13.58
CA LEU A 123 0.59 9.69 12.79
C LEU A 123 1.34 10.27 11.59
N GLN A 124 0.80 10.06 10.40
CA GLN A 124 1.32 10.53 9.13
C GLN A 124 0.23 11.34 8.42
N THR A 125 0.61 12.45 7.79
CA THR A 125 -0.28 13.23 6.91
C THR A 125 0.27 13.16 5.50
N CYS A 126 -0.21 12.18 4.72
CA CYS A 126 0.34 11.83 3.41
C CYS A 126 -0.58 12.34 2.30
N ARG A 127 -0.13 13.32 1.51
CA ARG A 127 -0.84 13.70 0.27
C ARG A 127 -0.54 12.68 -0.82
N ALA A 128 -1.35 11.64 -0.86
CA ALA A 128 -1.26 10.58 -1.85
C ALA A 128 -2.39 10.68 -2.88
N MET A 129 -2.06 10.42 -4.14
CA MET A 129 -3.00 10.33 -5.26
C MET A 129 -2.91 8.92 -5.86
N GLY A 130 -4.04 8.42 -6.34
CA GLY A 130 -4.12 7.10 -6.96
C GLY A 130 -4.19 5.96 -5.93
N ALA A 131 -4.07 4.75 -6.44
CA ALA A 131 -4.14 3.52 -5.67
C ALA A 131 -2.80 3.21 -5.00
N ARG A 132 -2.84 2.87 -3.71
CA ARG A 132 -1.67 2.46 -2.93
C ARG A 132 -2.01 1.36 -1.93
N PRO A 133 -1.07 0.44 -1.67
CA PRO A 133 -1.24 -0.58 -0.65
C PRO A 133 -1.17 0.05 0.75
N LEU A 134 -2.13 -0.31 1.60
CA LEU A 134 -2.15 0.04 3.01
C LEU A 134 -1.69 -1.15 3.88
N VAL A 135 -2.06 -2.37 3.51
CA VAL A 135 -1.61 -3.61 4.17
C VAL A 135 -1.35 -4.65 3.09
N ASP A 136 -0.25 -5.39 3.20
CA ASP A 136 -0.02 -6.57 2.35
C ASP A 136 0.72 -7.65 3.15
N ASN A 137 -0.03 -8.67 3.56
CA ASN A 137 0.52 -9.76 4.34
C ASN A 137 -0.02 -11.13 3.87
N ALA A 138 0.35 -12.19 4.58
CA ALA A 138 0.01 -13.56 4.21
C ALA A 138 -1.50 -13.87 4.23
N TYR A 139 -2.34 -13.04 4.84
CA TYR A 139 -3.78 -13.28 5.03
C TYR A 139 -4.65 -12.35 4.18
N LEU A 140 -4.21 -11.11 3.97
CA LEU A 140 -4.95 -10.14 3.16
C LEU A 140 -4.07 -9.06 2.57
N THR A 141 -4.62 -8.42 1.54
CA THR A 141 -4.21 -7.13 1.01
C THR A 141 -5.29 -6.10 1.27
N VAL A 142 -4.89 -4.89 1.63
CA VAL A 142 -5.76 -3.70 1.69
C VAL A 142 -5.14 -2.65 0.80
N GLN A 143 -5.87 -2.21 -0.20
CA GLN A 143 -5.50 -1.13 -1.11
C GLN A 143 -6.50 0.01 -0.96
N VAL A 144 -5.97 1.22 -0.93
CA VAL A 144 -6.76 2.45 -0.81
C VAL A 144 -6.48 3.33 -2.02
N THR A 145 -7.52 3.97 -2.55
CA THR A 145 -7.40 4.89 -3.68
C THR A 145 -7.80 6.28 -3.25
N ASN A 146 -6.94 7.25 -3.54
CA ASN A 146 -7.27 8.66 -3.38
C ASN A 146 -7.55 9.30 -4.74
N SER A 147 -8.71 9.91 -4.89
CA SER A 147 -9.09 10.66 -6.09
C SER A 147 -9.10 12.16 -5.81
N PRO A 148 -8.74 13.01 -6.79
CA PRO A 148 -8.84 14.45 -6.62
C PRO A 148 -10.30 14.91 -6.49
N ILE A 149 -10.54 15.91 -5.65
CA ILE A 149 -11.79 16.65 -5.56
C ILE A 149 -11.48 18.14 -5.74
N GLY A 150 -11.84 18.69 -6.90
CA GLY A 150 -11.43 20.03 -7.32
C GLY A 150 -9.91 20.14 -7.58
N ASP A 151 -9.36 21.35 -7.44
CA ASP A 151 -8.01 21.65 -7.93
C ASP A 151 -6.88 21.28 -6.95
N LYS A 152 -7.19 21.09 -5.66
CA LYS A 152 -6.16 20.97 -4.60
C LYS A 152 -6.41 19.91 -3.55
N ALA A 153 -7.62 19.37 -3.43
CA ALA A 153 -7.94 18.37 -2.41
C ALA A 153 -7.99 16.98 -3.03
N THR A 154 -7.72 15.96 -2.23
CA THR A 154 -8.03 14.58 -2.57
C THR A 154 -9.06 14.04 -1.59
N VAL A 155 -9.62 12.87 -1.88
CA VAL A 155 -10.50 12.14 -0.98
C VAL A 155 -10.18 10.66 -1.10
N LEU A 156 -10.24 9.92 0.01
CA LEU A 156 -10.24 8.45 -0.01
C LEU A 156 -11.52 7.98 -0.71
N SER A 157 -11.38 7.62 -1.99
CA SER A 157 -12.51 7.34 -2.88
C SER A 157 -12.84 5.87 -2.99
N LYS A 158 -11.90 4.97 -2.67
CA LYS A 158 -12.12 3.53 -2.77
C LYS A 158 -11.23 2.75 -1.82
N VAL A 159 -11.79 1.67 -1.28
CA VAL A 159 -11.08 0.64 -0.51
C VAL A 159 -11.29 -0.70 -1.21
N THR A 160 -10.19 -1.41 -1.50
CA THR A 160 -10.20 -2.76 -2.09
C THR A 160 -9.46 -3.70 -1.14
N ILE A 161 -10.11 -4.79 -0.74
CA ILE A 161 -9.56 -5.78 0.19
C ILE A 161 -9.50 -7.13 -0.52
N GLY A 162 -8.30 -7.66 -0.73
CA GLY A 162 -8.09 -9.02 -1.19
C GLY A 162 -7.90 -9.95 0.00
N ILE A 163 -8.77 -10.94 0.16
CA ILE A 163 -8.64 -12.01 1.15
C ILE A 163 -7.90 -13.15 0.49
N HIS A 164 -6.77 -13.57 1.08
CA HIS A 164 -6.00 -14.70 0.56
C HIS A 164 -6.60 -16.03 1.03
N ALA A 165 -6.57 -17.05 0.17
CA ALA A 165 -7.01 -18.39 0.55
C ALA A 165 -6.20 -18.94 1.75
N HIS A 166 -6.89 -19.52 2.74
CA HIS A 166 -6.25 -20.07 3.93
C HIS A 166 -6.96 -21.34 4.41
N GLY A 167 -6.41 -22.50 4.02
CA GLY A 167 -6.91 -23.82 4.42
C GLY A 167 -8.41 -23.98 4.18
N GLY A 168 -9.13 -24.58 5.13
CA GLY A 168 -10.59 -24.64 5.11
C GLY A 168 -11.31 -23.38 5.61
N CYS A 169 -10.58 -22.31 5.95
CA CYS A 169 -11.10 -21.17 6.70
C CYS A 169 -11.41 -19.94 5.84
N ALA A 170 -10.60 -19.67 4.82
CA ALA A 170 -10.80 -18.53 3.92
C ALA A 170 -10.64 -18.94 2.45
N MET A 171 -11.47 -18.35 1.60
CA MET A 171 -11.38 -18.46 0.14
C MET A 171 -10.83 -17.15 -0.42
N GLU A 172 -10.12 -17.25 -1.55
CA GLU A 172 -9.67 -16.08 -2.30
C GLU A 172 -10.89 -15.24 -2.71
N LYS A 173 -10.98 -14.02 -2.21
CA LYS A 173 -12.13 -13.11 -2.46
C LYS A 173 -11.67 -11.66 -2.45
N THR A 174 -12.39 -10.83 -3.19
CA THR A 174 -12.18 -9.38 -3.20
C THR A 174 -13.42 -8.68 -2.68
N TYR A 175 -13.25 -7.82 -1.68
CA TYR A 175 -14.25 -6.84 -1.27
C TYR A 175 -13.85 -5.48 -1.81
N GLU A 176 -14.80 -4.71 -2.33
CA GLU A 176 -14.56 -3.35 -2.80
C GLU A 176 -15.68 -2.44 -2.30
N ALA A 177 -15.32 -1.24 -1.88
CA ALA A 177 -16.23 -0.17 -1.50
C ALA A 177 -15.74 1.14 -2.12
N ASP A 178 -16.58 1.78 -2.93
CA ASP A 178 -16.36 3.10 -3.53
C ASP A 178 -17.15 4.17 -2.79
N ILE A 179 -16.66 5.41 -2.81
CA ILE A 179 -17.33 6.57 -2.21
C ILE A 179 -18.71 6.85 -2.83
N LYS A 180 -19.00 6.29 -4.00
CA LYS A 180 -20.31 6.36 -4.67
C LYS A 180 -21.29 5.29 -4.22
N ASP A 181 -20.84 4.26 -3.51
CA ASP A 181 -21.71 3.18 -3.05
C ASP A 181 -22.60 3.71 -1.91
N ASN A 182 -23.91 3.63 -2.11
CA ASN A 182 -24.90 3.93 -1.09
C ASN A 182 -26.13 3.03 -1.31
N PRO A 183 -26.29 1.94 -0.53
CA PRO A 183 -25.48 1.55 0.62
C PRO A 183 -24.12 0.93 0.24
N LEU A 184 -23.20 0.85 1.21
CA LEU A 184 -21.96 0.09 1.07
C LEU A 184 -22.24 -1.39 0.75
N PRO A 185 -21.42 -2.05 -0.10
CA PRO A 185 -21.65 -3.43 -0.51
C PRO A 185 -21.65 -4.40 0.67
N THR A 186 -22.56 -5.36 0.63
CA THR A 186 -22.71 -6.44 1.61
C THR A 186 -22.30 -7.81 1.05
N VAL A 187 -21.73 -7.82 -0.15
CA VAL A 187 -21.23 -8.98 -0.88
C VAL A 187 -19.82 -8.69 -1.40
N PHE A 188 -19.09 -9.75 -1.74
CA PHE A 188 -17.82 -9.65 -2.45
C PHE A 188 -18.06 -9.27 -3.93
N VAL A 189 -16.99 -8.88 -4.64
CA VAL A 189 -17.05 -8.44 -6.05
C VAL A 189 -17.69 -9.49 -6.96
N ASP A 190 -17.56 -10.77 -6.63
CA ASP A 190 -18.18 -11.88 -7.36
C ASP A 190 -19.66 -12.14 -6.99
N GLY A 191 -20.26 -11.26 -6.20
CA GLY A 191 -21.63 -11.35 -5.71
C GLY A 191 -21.84 -12.34 -4.56
N SER A 192 -20.80 -13.04 -4.11
CA SER A 192 -20.93 -14.00 -3.01
C SER A 192 -21.05 -13.30 -1.65
N PRO A 193 -21.85 -13.80 -0.71
CA PRO A 193 -21.98 -13.23 0.64
C PRO A 193 -20.97 -13.81 1.64
N SER A 194 -20.13 -14.77 1.23
CA SER A 194 -19.22 -15.47 2.14
C SER A 194 -17.86 -15.76 1.49
N ALA A 195 -16.82 -15.71 2.31
CA ALA A 195 -15.44 -16.01 1.93
C ALA A 195 -14.85 -17.17 2.74
N GLY A 196 -15.68 -18.11 3.20
CA GLY A 196 -15.28 -19.22 4.06
C GLY A 196 -15.67 -19.05 5.53
N LYS A 197 -15.47 -20.10 6.33
CA LYS A 197 -15.94 -20.18 7.73
C LYS A 197 -15.25 -19.22 8.69
N GLY A 198 -14.04 -18.79 8.35
CA GLY A 198 -13.22 -17.87 9.14
C GLY A 198 -13.31 -16.42 8.67
N VAL A 199 -14.26 -16.08 7.81
CA VAL A 199 -14.47 -14.72 7.29
C VAL A 199 -15.93 -14.32 7.43
N ARG A 200 -16.18 -13.13 8.00
CA ARG A 200 -17.53 -12.59 8.20
C ARG A 200 -17.58 -11.14 7.74
N LEU A 201 -18.42 -10.87 6.74
CA LEU A 201 -18.81 -9.52 6.34
C LEU A 201 -20.15 -9.19 7.00
N THR A 202 -20.22 -8.08 7.73
CA THR A 202 -21.41 -7.69 8.50
C THR A 202 -21.73 -6.22 8.25
N PRO A 203 -22.86 -5.89 7.61
CA PRO A 203 -23.32 -4.52 7.54
C PRO A 203 -23.80 -4.07 8.93
N LEU A 204 -23.20 -3.01 9.46
CA LEU A 204 -23.63 -2.39 10.72
C LEU A 204 -24.75 -1.35 10.45
N ASN A 205 -24.65 -0.64 9.33
CA ASN A 205 -25.70 0.19 8.74
C ASN A 205 -25.40 0.42 7.24
N SER A 206 -26.13 1.32 6.56
CA SER A 206 -25.97 1.57 5.12
C SER A 206 -24.62 2.18 4.72
N SER A 207 -23.91 2.85 5.64
CA SER A 207 -22.62 3.50 5.37
C SER A 207 -21.46 2.91 6.20
N PHE A 208 -21.69 1.78 6.86
CA PHE A 208 -20.70 1.15 7.74
C PHE A 208 -20.79 -0.37 7.67
N VAL A 209 -19.69 -1.00 7.24
CA VAL A 209 -19.52 -2.45 7.26
C VAL A 209 -18.32 -2.86 8.13
N GLU A 210 -18.42 -4.05 8.71
CA GLU A 210 -17.34 -4.73 9.41
C GLU A 210 -16.96 -6.01 8.64
N LEU A 211 -15.66 -6.19 8.39
CA LEU A 211 -15.11 -7.43 7.84
C LEU A 211 -14.15 -8.05 8.86
N VAL A 212 -14.47 -9.26 9.32
CA VAL A 212 -13.68 -10.02 10.31
C VAL A 212 -13.07 -11.24 9.65
N LEU A 213 -11.75 -11.41 9.79
CA LEU A 213 -11.03 -12.63 9.43
C LEU A 213 -10.58 -13.30 10.74
N SER A 214 -11.46 -14.10 11.33
CA SER A 214 -11.25 -14.74 12.64
C SER A 214 -10.03 -15.67 12.66
N HIS A 215 -9.71 -16.28 11.52
CA HIS A 215 -8.57 -17.18 11.36
C HIS A 215 -7.22 -16.44 11.33
N ALA A 216 -7.23 -15.13 11.09
CA ALA A 216 -6.06 -14.26 11.04
C ALA A 216 -6.00 -13.26 12.19
N GLY A 217 -7.04 -13.19 13.04
CA GLY A 217 -7.13 -12.18 14.09
C GLY A 217 -7.23 -10.76 13.52
N VAL A 218 -7.95 -10.58 12.41
CA VAL A 218 -8.08 -9.28 11.73
C VAL A 218 -9.53 -8.80 11.77
N ARG A 219 -9.70 -7.49 12.03
CA ARG A 219 -10.99 -6.80 11.98
C ARG A 219 -10.82 -5.49 11.22
N LEU A 220 -11.58 -5.32 10.15
CA LEU A 220 -11.60 -4.12 9.32
C LEU A 220 -12.94 -3.41 9.51
N LEU A 221 -12.88 -2.10 9.74
CA LEU A 221 -14.04 -1.23 9.90
C LEU A 221 -14.03 -0.22 8.76
N ILE A 222 -15.01 -0.31 7.87
CA ILE A 222 -15.07 0.50 6.65
C ILE A 222 -16.31 1.38 6.74
N ARG A 223 -16.08 2.68 6.89
CA ARG A 223 -17.14 3.66 7.09
C ARG A 223 -17.03 4.77 6.06
N GLN A 224 -18.13 5.03 5.37
CA GLN A 224 -18.31 6.20 4.54
C GLN A 224 -18.79 7.36 5.43
N GLN A 225 -18.13 8.51 5.31
CA GLN A 225 -18.51 9.76 5.98
C GLN A 225 -18.67 10.85 4.92
N GLY A 226 -19.82 11.51 4.91
CA GLY A 226 -20.19 12.50 3.90
C GLY A 226 -21.63 12.29 3.46
#